data_AF-A0A0S4PU73-F1
#
_entry.id   AF-A0A0S4PU73-F1
#
_cell.length_a   1.000
_cell.length_b   1.000
_cell.length_c   1.000
_cell.angle_alpha   90.00
_cell.angle_beta   90.00
_cell.angle_gamma   90.00
#
_symmetry.space_group_name_H-M   'P 1'
#
loop_
_entity.id
_entity.type
_entity.pdbx_description
1 polymer ?
#
loop_
_entity_poly.entity_id
_entity_poly.type
_entity_poly.pdbx_seq_one_letter_code
_entity_poly.pdbx_strand_id
1 'polypeptide(L)'
;MDYEFICNFSFKTCEGKTFKLNEFNFISQYIDKYPNKNRVIESKKVAMFYTLRDINALSRSKTFMQKENTNTIYVTQEKYSLYCYVDVFKAFLPHIPYYFGNCDVMIDFKKFKALESCFVKASEEKILSPEILQYFKDLLGVHYENSKM
;
A
#
# COMPACT_ATOMS: atom_id res chain seq x y z
N MET A 1 22.66 14.45 -9.16
CA MET A 1 21.77 13.31 -8.84
C MET A 1 20.47 13.92 -8.35
N ASP A 2 19.54 14.13 -9.27
CA ASP A 2 18.22 14.69 -8.98
C ASP A 2 17.19 13.56 -8.83
N TYR A 3 15.94 13.93 -8.58
CA TYR A 3 14.84 12.98 -8.41
C TYR A 3 14.63 12.11 -9.66
N GLU A 4 14.64 12.72 -10.85
CA GLU A 4 14.44 12.01 -12.12
C GLU A 4 15.54 10.96 -12.35
N PHE A 5 16.80 11.31 -12.08
CA PHE A 5 17.91 10.38 -12.12
C PHE A 5 17.68 9.20 -11.17
N ILE A 6 17.29 9.46 -9.92
CA ILE A 6 17.04 8.41 -8.92
C ILE A 6 15.89 7.50 -9.36
N CYS A 7 14.82 8.05 -9.94
CA CYS A 7 13.69 7.29 -10.44
C CYS A 7 14.08 6.31 -11.56
N ASN A 8 15.03 6.69 -12.40
CA ASN A 8 15.51 5.91 -13.54
C ASN A 8 16.75 5.04 -13.22
N PHE A 9 17.37 5.24 -12.05
CA PHE A 9 18.55 4.50 -11.64
C PHE A 9 18.23 3.02 -11.44
N SER A 10 19.04 2.14 -12.04
CA SER A 10 18.90 0.69 -11.90
C SER A 10 19.61 0.22 -10.64
N PHE A 11 18.85 0.04 -9.56
CA PHE A 11 19.34 -0.52 -8.32
C PHE A 11 19.67 -2.01 -8.52
N LYS A 12 20.79 -2.45 -7.94
CA LYS A 12 21.21 -3.87 -7.91
C LYS A 12 21.08 -4.38 -6.49
N THR A 13 20.45 -5.52 -6.31
CA THR A 13 20.29 -6.15 -4.99
C THR A 13 21.37 -7.21 -4.77
N CYS A 14 21.59 -7.60 -3.51
CA CYS A 14 22.56 -8.66 -3.16
C CYS A 14 22.19 -10.01 -3.79
N GLU A 15 20.90 -10.23 -4.10
CA GLU A 15 20.34 -11.42 -4.71
C GLU A 15 20.48 -11.42 -6.24
N GLY A 16 21.16 -10.41 -6.81
CA GLY A 16 21.38 -10.29 -8.25
C GLY A 16 20.16 -9.76 -9.02
N LYS A 17 19.10 -9.30 -8.34
CA LYS A 17 17.95 -8.66 -8.98
C LYS A 17 18.25 -7.20 -9.28
N THR A 18 17.51 -6.64 -10.22
CA THR A 18 17.53 -5.22 -10.54
C THR A 18 16.14 -4.62 -10.56
N PHE A 19 16.00 -3.37 -10.16
CA PHE A 19 14.75 -2.62 -10.27
C PHE A 19 15.02 -1.12 -10.45
N LYS A 20 14.04 -0.41 -10.99
CA LYS A 20 13.98 1.06 -11.01
C LYS A 20 12.73 1.53 -10.27
N LEU A 21 12.78 2.71 -9.65
CA LEU A 21 11.61 3.21 -8.94
C LEU A 21 10.48 3.62 -9.89
N ASN A 22 10.79 4.04 -11.11
CA ASN A 22 9.79 4.41 -12.11
C ASN A 22 9.04 3.22 -12.73
N GLU A 23 9.45 1.98 -12.45
CA GLU A 23 8.72 0.77 -12.85
C GLU A 23 7.49 0.52 -11.96
N PHE A 24 7.39 1.22 -10.83
CA PHE A 24 6.29 1.09 -9.87
C PHE A 24 5.50 2.38 -9.76
N ASN A 25 4.17 2.22 -9.63
CA ASN A 25 3.30 3.29 -9.16
C ASN A 25 3.08 3.13 -7.66
N PHE A 26 2.88 4.25 -6.98
CA PHE A 26 2.78 4.30 -5.53
C PHE A 26 1.45 4.88 -5.08
N ILE A 27 0.95 4.40 -3.94
CA ILE A 27 -0.36 4.81 -3.41
C ILE A 27 -0.40 6.31 -3.09
N SER A 28 0.74 6.94 -2.81
CA SER A 28 0.84 8.39 -2.57
C SER A 28 0.41 9.26 -3.74
N GLN A 29 0.26 8.71 -4.95
CA GLN A 29 -0.36 9.41 -6.07
C GLN A 29 -1.89 9.56 -5.91
N TYR A 30 -2.52 8.74 -5.06
CA TYR A 30 -3.97 8.62 -4.91
C TYR A 30 -4.47 8.99 -3.50
N ILE A 31 -3.65 8.78 -2.46
CA ILE A 31 -3.93 9.20 -1.08
C ILE A 31 -2.75 9.99 -0.52
N ASP A 32 -3.04 10.94 0.37
CA ASP A 32 -1.99 11.70 1.04
C ASP A 32 -1.33 10.82 2.12
N LYS A 33 0.00 10.83 2.21
CA LYS A 33 0.75 10.13 3.29
C LYS A 33 0.57 10.79 4.66
N TYR A 34 0.47 12.11 4.68
CA TYR A 34 0.31 12.91 5.88
C TYR A 34 -0.88 13.87 5.77
N PRO A 35 -2.10 13.34 5.60
CA PRO A 35 -3.28 14.19 5.51
C PRO A 35 -3.50 14.85 6.87
N ASN A 36 -3.71 16.16 6.84
CA ASN A 36 -4.17 16.86 8.02
C ASN A 36 -5.62 16.44 8.30
N LYS A 37 -5.83 15.68 9.39
CA LYS A 37 -7.16 15.19 9.79
C LYS A 37 -8.19 16.31 9.96
N ASN A 38 -7.76 17.52 10.31
CA ASN A 38 -8.64 18.68 10.48
C ASN A 38 -9.18 19.23 9.13
N ARG A 39 -8.66 18.75 7.98
CA ARG A 39 -9.20 19.10 6.66
C ARG A 39 -10.44 18.27 6.29
N VAL A 40 -10.66 17.15 6.97
CA VAL A 40 -11.85 16.32 6.77
C VAL A 40 -12.88 16.71 7.82
N ILE A 41 -14.01 17.22 7.36
CA ILE A 41 -15.15 17.47 8.25
C ILE A 41 -15.68 16.13 8.79
N GLU A 42 -16.02 16.11 10.08
CA GLU A 42 -16.42 14.90 10.79
C GLU A 42 -17.58 14.14 10.10
N SER A 43 -18.53 14.86 9.49
CA SER A 43 -19.66 14.27 8.76
C SER A 43 -19.27 13.49 7.50
N LYS A 44 -18.07 13.69 6.96
CA LYS A 44 -17.53 12.94 5.82
C LYS A 44 -16.64 11.78 6.25
N LYS A 45 -16.35 11.63 7.55
CA LYS A 45 -15.54 10.55 8.08
C LYS A 45 -16.34 9.25 8.08
N VAL A 46 -15.89 8.28 7.30
CA VAL A 46 -16.49 6.93 7.26
C VAL A 46 -15.63 5.90 8.00
N ALA A 47 -14.33 6.17 8.16
CA ALA A 47 -13.41 5.32 8.91
C ALA A 47 -12.22 6.12 9.46
N MET A 48 -11.44 5.48 10.35
CA MET A 48 -10.17 5.98 10.86
C MET A 48 -9.05 5.03 10.46
N PHE A 49 -7.91 5.59 10.04
CA PHE A 49 -6.74 4.83 9.59
C PHE A 49 -5.46 5.39 10.21
N TYR A 50 -4.47 4.56 10.50
CA TYR A 50 -3.18 5.02 11.01
C TYR A 50 -2.33 5.63 9.90
N THR A 51 -1.58 6.69 10.20
CA THR A 51 -0.73 7.37 9.20
C THR A 51 0.17 6.43 8.39
N LEU A 52 0.08 6.51 7.07
CA LEU A 52 0.90 5.74 6.13
C LEU A 52 2.17 6.51 5.74
N ARG A 53 3.33 5.86 5.85
CA ARG A 53 4.64 6.46 5.48
C ARG A 53 5.36 5.68 4.40
N ASP A 54 5.77 4.48 4.76
CA ASP A 54 6.50 3.50 3.96
C ASP A 54 6.09 2.09 4.41
N ILE A 55 6.54 1.09 3.66
CA ILE A 55 6.23 -0.33 3.90
C ILE A 55 6.71 -0.79 5.28
N ASN A 56 7.88 -0.33 5.74
CA ASN A 56 8.44 -0.62 7.05
C ASN A 56 7.59 -0.04 8.20
N ALA A 57 7.01 1.14 8.04
CA ALA A 57 6.08 1.71 9.00
C ALA A 57 4.75 0.96 9.00
N LEU A 58 4.26 0.55 7.83
CA LEU A 58 3.03 -0.24 7.69
C LEU A 58 3.12 -1.59 8.40
N SER A 59 4.28 -2.26 8.35
CA SER A 59 4.46 -3.56 9.01
C SER A 59 4.27 -3.51 10.53
N ARG A 60 4.68 -2.39 11.15
CA ARG A 60 4.62 -2.19 12.62
C ARG A 60 3.34 -1.52 13.11
N SER A 61 2.59 -0.85 12.23
CA SER A 61 1.41 -0.06 12.60
C SER A 61 0.11 -0.83 12.36
N LYS A 62 -0.94 -0.52 13.11
CA LYS A 62 -2.30 -0.95 12.73
C LYS A 62 -2.74 -0.17 11.50
N THR A 63 -3.69 -0.71 10.74
CA THR A 63 -4.28 -0.07 9.56
C THR A 63 -5.53 0.70 10.00
N PHE A 64 -6.71 0.10 9.90
CA PHE A 64 -7.95 0.68 10.43
C PHE A 64 -7.96 0.70 11.95
N MET A 65 -8.55 1.77 12.51
CA MET A 65 -8.57 2.03 13.96
C MET A 65 -9.98 2.31 14.47
N GLN A 66 -10.23 1.89 15.71
CA GLN A 66 -11.49 2.15 16.42
C GLN A 66 -11.43 3.36 17.35
N LYS A 67 -10.23 3.74 17.79
CA LYS A 67 -10.00 4.88 18.69
C LYS A 67 -9.00 5.83 18.08
N GLU A 68 -9.32 7.11 18.12
CA GLU A 68 -8.46 8.18 17.63
C GLU A 68 -7.22 8.39 18.52
N ASN A 69 -6.11 8.78 17.87
CA ASN A 69 -4.86 9.25 18.47
C ASN A 69 -4.21 10.34 17.60
N THR A 70 -2.98 10.73 17.94
CA THR A 70 -2.21 11.76 17.22
C THR A 70 -1.87 11.39 15.77
N ASN A 71 -1.78 10.09 15.44
CA ASN A 71 -1.45 9.57 14.12
C ASN A 71 -2.68 9.08 13.36
N THR A 72 -3.88 9.55 13.75
CA THR A 72 -5.12 9.15 13.08
C THR A 72 -5.39 10.02 11.87
N ILE A 73 -5.70 9.34 10.76
CA ILE A 73 -6.23 9.92 9.53
C ILE A 73 -7.72 9.62 9.47
N TYR A 74 -8.49 10.61 9.03
CA TYR A 74 -9.90 10.44 8.69
C TYR A 74 -10.04 10.05 7.23
N VAL A 75 -10.73 8.93 7.00
CA VAL A 75 -11.00 8.39 5.68
C VAL A 75 -12.39 8.84 5.24
N THR A 76 -12.48 9.37 4.03
CA THR A 76 -13.75 9.69 3.37
C THR A 76 -14.21 8.56 2.48
N GLN A 77 -15.50 8.51 2.16
CA GLN A 77 -16.07 7.47 1.30
C GLN A 77 -15.33 7.33 -0.04
N GLU A 78 -14.94 8.45 -0.66
CA GLU A 78 -14.26 8.49 -1.96
C GLU A 78 -12.89 7.79 -1.95
N LYS A 79 -12.18 7.82 -0.81
CA LYS A 79 -10.85 7.21 -0.67
C LYS A 79 -10.89 5.86 0.03
N TYR A 80 -12.06 5.42 0.51
CA TYR A 80 -12.19 4.25 1.40
C TYR A 80 -11.54 2.98 0.81
N SER A 81 -11.84 2.68 -0.46
CA SER A 81 -11.29 1.51 -1.15
C SER A 81 -9.76 1.52 -1.28
N LEU A 82 -9.14 2.70 -1.41
CA LEU A 82 -7.68 2.84 -1.43
C LEU A 82 -7.06 2.54 -0.06
N TYR A 83 -7.74 2.88 1.03
CA TYR A 83 -7.30 2.47 2.37
C TYR A 83 -7.54 0.97 2.63
N CYS A 84 -8.61 0.39 2.09
CA CYS A 84 -8.80 -1.07 2.07
C CYS A 84 -7.67 -1.77 1.29
N TYR A 85 -7.24 -1.21 0.17
CA TYR A 85 -6.08 -1.72 -0.57
C TYR A 85 -4.82 -1.76 0.30
N VAL A 86 -4.50 -0.68 1.02
CA VAL A 86 -3.33 -0.62 1.92
C VAL A 86 -3.45 -1.64 3.05
N ASP A 87 -4.67 -1.82 3.60
CA ASP A 87 -4.93 -2.84 4.61
C ASP A 87 -4.70 -4.26 4.11
N VAL A 88 -5.18 -4.57 2.90
CA VAL A 88 -4.95 -5.86 2.24
C VAL A 88 -3.47 -6.05 1.88
N PHE A 89 -2.80 -5.02 1.35
CA PHE A 89 -1.37 -5.02 1.04
C PHE A 89 -0.54 -5.48 2.23
N LYS A 90 -0.94 -5.10 3.45
CA LYS A 90 -0.26 -5.51 4.68
C LYS A 90 -0.18 -7.03 4.85
N ALA A 91 -1.18 -7.79 4.39
CA ALA A 91 -1.15 -9.26 4.43
C ALA A 91 -0.06 -9.86 3.52
N PHE A 92 0.41 -9.11 2.52
CA PHE A 92 1.43 -9.53 1.56
C PHE A 92 2.85 -9.08 1.93
N LEU A 93 3.05 -8.43 3.09
CA LEU A 93 4.38 -8.05 3.58
C LEU A 93 5.40 -9.20 3.62
N PRO A 94 5.03 -10.44 3.99
CA PRO A 94 5.98 -11.57 3.93
C PRO A 94 6.52 -11.87 2.53
N HIS A 95 5.84 -11.41 1.48
CA HIS A 95 6.22 -11.61 0.09
C HIS A 95 6.99 -10.41 -0.50
N ILE A 96 7.20 -9.36 0.29
CA ILE A 96 7.87 -8.13 -0.15
C ILE A 96 9.34 -8.18 0.31
N PRO A 97 10.30 -8.08 -0.62
CA PRO A 97 11.72 -8.04 -0.28
C PRO A 97 12.10 -6.88 0.63
N TYR A 98 13.10 -7.09 1.47
CA TYR A 98 13.59 -6.09 2.43
C TYR A 98 14.00 -4.76 1.79
N TYR A 99 14.55 -4.79 0.56
CA TYR A 99 15.00 -3.58 -0.13
C TYR A 99 13.86 -2.66 -0.57
N PHE A 100 12.61 -3.13 -0.57
CA PHE A 100 11.43 -2.30 -0.73
C PHE A 100 10.89 -1.72 0.57
N GLY A 101 11.45 -2.07 1.73
CA GLY A 101 10.91 -1.65 3.03
C GLY A 101 10.79 -0.12 3.20
N ASN A 102 11.70 0.66 2.60
CA ASN A 102 11.64 2.13 2.63
C ASN A 102 10.89 2.74 1.43
N CYS A 103 10.36 1.91 0.53
CA CYS A 103 9.47 2.37 -0.53
C CYS A 103 8.06 2.65 0.03
N ASP A 104 7.30 3.42 -0.73
CA ASP A 104 5.87 3.54 -0.51
C ASP A 104 5.13 2.25 -0.90
N VAL A 105 3.89 2.13 -0.47
CA VAL A 105 2.99 1.05 -0.90
C VAL A 105 2.80 1.12 -2.42
N MET A 106 3.20 0.06 -3.10
CA MET A 106 3.08 -0.09 -4.55
C MET A 106 1.63 -0.37 -4.94
N ILE A 107 1.21 0.08 -6.13
CA ILE A 107 -0.13 -0.16 -6.67
C ILE A 107 -0.13 -0.18 -8.20
N ASP A 108 -0.80 -1.17 -8.80
CA ASP A 108 -1.27 -1.07 -10.19
C ASP A 108 -2.71 -0.55 -10.13
N PHE A 109 -2.88 0.76 -10.31
CA PHE A 109 -4.18 1.40 -10.10
C PHE A 109 -5.24 0.90 -11.07
N LYS A 110 -4.87 0.56 -12.32
CA LYS A 110 -5.81 0.05 -13.32
C LYS A 110 -6.33 -1.33 -12.91
N LYS A 111 -5.43 -2.24 -12.51
CA LYS A 111 -5.83 -3.56 -12.02
C LYS A 111 -6.57 -3.48 -10.68
N PHE A 112 -6.14 -2.59 -9.78
CA PHE A 112 -6.85 -2.33 -8.53
C PHE A 112 -8.29 -1.90 -8.79
N LYS A 113 -8.51 -0.95 -9.71
CA LYS A 113 -9.86 -0.48 -10.05
C LYS A 113 -10.76 -1.57 -10.62
N ALA A 114 -10.20 -2.51 -11.39
CA ALA A 114 -10.95 -3.68 -11.86
C ALA A 114 -11.35 -4.65 -10.73
N LEU A 115 -10.62 -4.63 -9.61
CA LEU A 115 -10.82 -5.50 -8.44
C LEU A 115 -11.28 -4.73 -7.19
N GLU A 116 -11.76 -3.50 -7.35
CA GLU A 116 -11.95 -2.57 -6.23
C GLU A 116 -12.88 -3.13 -5.14
N SER A 117 -14.00 -3.74 -5.54
CA SER A 117 -14.94 -4.39 -4.63
C SER A 117 -14.34 -5.61 -3.93
N CYS A 118 -13.48 -6.37 -4.60
CA CYS A 118 -12.76 -7.50 -4.01
C CYS A 118 -11.83 -7.03 -2.89
N PHE A 119 -11.11 -5.91 -3.10
CA PHE A 119 -10.22 -5.34 -2.07
C PHE A 119 -10.99 -4.83 -0.85
N VAL A 120 -12.14 -4.17 -1.06
CA VAL A 120 -13.00 -3.74 0.05
C VAL A 120 -13.46 -4.94 0.87
N LYS A 121 -14.03 -5.95 0.19
CA LYS A 121 -14.51 -7.18 0.85
C LYS A 121 -13.38 -7.91 1.59
N ALA A 122 -12.20 -8.03 0.97
CA ALA A 122 -11.05 -8.67 1.60
C ALA A 122 -10.55 -7.91 2.83
N SER A 123 -10.61 -6.58 2.84
CA SER A 123 -10.27 -5.77 4.00
C SER A 123 -11.27 -5.92 5.14
N GLU A 124 -12.57 -5.99 4.83
CA GLU A 124 -13.64 -6.12 5.83
C GLU A 124 -13.71 -7.53 6.42
N GLU A 125 -13.67 -8.56 5.57
CA GLU A 125 -13.86 -9.96 5.96
C GLU A 125 -12.55 -10.68 6.30
N LYS A 126 -11.40 -10.09 5.95
CA LYS A 126 -10.06 -10.70 6.07
C LYS A 126 -9.89 -12.00 5.27
N ILE A 127 -10.65 -12.15 4.18
CA ILE A 127 -10.58 -13.29 3.25
C ILE A 127 -9.96 -12.82 1.94
N LEU A 128 -8.84 -13.42 1.54
CA LEU A 128 -8.16 -13.12 0.29
C LEU A 128 -8.72 -13.97 -0.85
N SER A 129 -9.12 -13.32 -1.95
CA SER A 129 -9.56 -14.02 -3.15
C SER A 129 -8.37 -14.45 -4.03
N PRO A 130 -8.51 -15.48 -4.89
CA PRO A 130 -7.48 -15.88 -5.84
C PRO A 130 -7.01 -14.74 -6.76
N GLU A 131 -7.91 -13.84 -7.14
CA GLU A 131 -7.62 -12.67 -7.97
C GLU A 131 -6.69 -11.69 -7.26
N ILE A 132 -6.89 -11.47 -5.95
CA ILE A 132 -6.00 -10.61 -5.14
C ILE A 132 -4.62 -11.26 -4.99
N LEU A 133 -4.56 -12.57 -4.76
CA LEU A 133 -3.29 -13.31 -4.71
C LEU A 133 -2.52 -13.16 -6.03
N GLN A 134 -3.22 -13.31 -7.16
CA GLN A 134 -2.60 -13.15 -8.48
C GLN A 134 -2.20 -11.69 -8.73
N TYR A 135 -3.01 -10.71 -8.32
CA TYR A 135 -2.69 -9.30 -8.42
C TYR A 135 -1.33 -8.97 -7.77
N PHE A 136 -1.07 -9.47 -6.55
CA PHE A 136 0.20 -9.17 -5.87
C PHE A 136 1.40 -9.92 -6.48
N LYS A 137 1.19 -11.13 -6.99
CA LYS A 137 2.20 -11.85 -7.77
C LYS A 137 2.59 -11.07 -9.02
N ASP A 138 1.62 -10.55 -9.75
CA ASP A 138 1.86 -9.72 -10.93
C ASP A 138 2.53 -8.39 -10.57
N LEU A 139 2.09 -7.74 -9.49
CA LEU A 139 2.60 -6.43 -9.05
C LEU A 139 4.09 -6.50 -8.68
N LEU A 140 4.50 -7.55 -7.97
CA LEU A 140 5.89 -7.73 -7.54
C LEU A 140 6.72 -8.50 -8.58
N GLY A 141 6.09 -9.30 -9.44
CA GLY A 141 6.74 -10.05 -10.51
C GLY A 141 7.91 -10.88 -10.00
N VAL A 142 9.09 -10.67 -10.59
CA VAL A 142 10.35 -11.34 -10.19
C VAL A 142 10.78 -11.01 -8.76
N HIS A 143 10.22 -9.97 -8.15
CA HIS A 143 10.49 -9.57 -6.77
C HIS A 143 9.58 -10.26 -5.76
N TYR A 144 8.52 -10.93 -6.17
CA TYR A 144 7.64 -11.66 -5.24
C TYR A 144 8.44 -12.75 -4.51
N GLU A 145 8.48 -12.70 -3.18
CA GLU A 145 9.17 -13.72 -2.38
C GLU A 145 8.22 -14.86 -2.07
N ASN A 146 8.64 -16.09 -2.39
CA ASN A 146 7.98 -17.28 -1.87
C ASN A 146 8.35 -17.44 -0.40
N SER A 147 7.73 -16.64 0.47
CA SER A 147 7.83 -16.85 1.90
C SER A 147 7.40 -18.29 2.17
N LYS A 148 8.28 -19.07 2.79
CA LYS A 148 7.86 -20.29 3.47
C LYS A 148 6.91 -19.82 4.56
N MET A 149 5.61 -20.07 4.39
CA MET A 149 4.67 -20.03 5.52
C MET A 149 5.11 -21.05 6.56
#